data_AF-A0AB38R1X1-F1
#
_entry.id   AF-A0AB38R1X1-F1
#
_cell.length_a   1.000
_cell.length_b   1.000
_cell.length_c   1.000
_cell.angle_alpha   90.00
_cell.angle_beta   90.00
_cell.angle_gamma   90.00
#
_symmetry.space_group_name_H-M   'P 1'
#
loop_
_entity.id
_entity.type
_entity.pdbx_description
1 polymer ?
#
loop_
_entity_poly.entity_id
_entity_poly.type
_entity_poly.pdbx_seq_one_letter_code
_entity_poly.pdbx_strand_id
1 'polypeptide(L)' 'MKKYMIFLVSFVLLFSLTQMLSGILLTATYNPDLLETRNISANLSQKVVFGKSSAVPTLILTVLSATIACFIPKILKN' A
#
# COMPACT_ATOMS: atom_id res chain seq x y z
N MET A 1 23.98 16.36 7.14
CA MET A 1 22.86 15.87 7.97
C MET A 1 21.54 16.62 7.73
N LYS A 2 21.46 17.96 7.80
CA LYS A 2 20.20 18.71 7.55
C LYS A 2 19.54 18.46 6.19
N LYS A 3 20.32 18.42 5.10
CA LYS A 3 19.80 18.16 3.73
C LYS A 3 19.20 16.75 3.58
N TYR A 4 19.74 15.78 4.32
CA TYR A 4 19.26 14.41 4.33
C TYR A 4 17.91 14.28 5.03
N MET A 5 17.72 15.00 6.14
CA MET A 5 16.41 15.06 6.82
C MET A 5 15.34 15.69 5.93
N ILE A 6 15.67 16.75 5.18
CA ILE A 6 14.73 17.35 4.21
C ILE A 6 14.29 16.31 3.18
N PHE A 7 15.23 15.54 2.63
CA PHE A 7 14.94 14.51 1.65
C PHE A 7 14.04 13.40 2.23
N LEU A 8 14.34 12.93 3.44
CA LEU A 8 13.60 11.87 4.10
C LEU A 8 12.16 12.31 4.41
N VAL A 9 11.97 13.54 4.86
CA VAL A 9 10.63 14.12 5.09
C VAL A 9 9.85 14.22 3.79
N SER A 10 10.46 14.73 2.71
CA SER A 10 9.81 14.78 1.40
C SER A 10 9.44 13.39 0.87
N PHE A 11 10.30 12.40 1.10
CA PHE A 11 10.05 11.02 0.69
C PHE A 11 8.86 10.40 1.42
N VAL A 12 8.78 10.53 2.75
CA VAL A 12 7.65 10.03 3.54
C VAL A 12 6.33 10.68 3.11
N LEU A 13 6.37 11.98 2.80
CA LEU A 13 5.20 12.72 2.34
C LEU A 13 4.72 12.19 0.96
N LEU A 14 5.64 12.02 0.02
CA LEU A 14 5.33 11.51 -1.32
C LEU A 14 4.86 10.04 -1.30
N PHE A 15 5.49 9.22 -0.45
CA PHE A 15 5.11 7.83 -0.24
C PHE A 15 3.67 7.73 0.29
N SER A 16 3.32 8.54 1.29
CA SER A 16 1.97 8.56 1.88
C SER A 16 0.91 8.96 0.85
N LEU A 17 1.19 9.97 0.03
CA LEU A 17 0.30 10.40 -1.06
C LEU A 17 0.09 9.28 -2.09
N THR A 18 1.18 8.64 -2.52
CA THR A 18 1.11 7.53 -3.47
C THR A 18 0.33 6.35 -2.89
N GLN A 19 0.55 6.02 -1.61
CA GLN A 19 -0.14 4.94 -0.91
C GLN A 19 -1.66 5.19 -0.86
N MET A 20 -2.08 6.42 -0.56
CA MET A 20 -3.50 6.82 -0.59
C MET A 20 -4.09 6.71 -1.99
N LEU A 21 -3.38 7.21 -3.00
CA LEU A 21 -3.84 7.17 -4.39
C LEU A 21 -4.01 5.73 -4.90
N SER A 22 -3.06 4.85 -4.58
CA SER A 22 -3.15 3.42 -4.88
C SER A 22 -4.33 2.75 -4.17
N GLY A 23 -4.61 3.11 -2.90
CA GLY A 23 -5.78 2.59 -2.17
C GLY A 23 -7.11 3.02 -2.80
N ILE A 24 -7.20 4.28 -3.25
CA ILE A 24 -8.37 4.80 -3.94
C ILE A 24 -8.56 4.10 -5.29
N LEU A 25 -7.50 3.96 -6.08
CA LEU A 25 -7.53 3.24 -7.36
C LEU A 25 -7.97 1.79 -7.18
N LEU A 26 -7.44 1.11 -6.17
CA LEU A 26 -7.83 -0.27 -5.87
C LEU A 26 -9.32 -0.35 -5.49
N THR A 27 -9.82 0.59 -4.69
CA THR A 27 -11.24 0.65 -4.32
C THR A 27 -12.14 0.95 -5.52
N ALA A 28 -11.69 1.83 -6.42
CA ALA A 28 -12.43 2.21 -7.62
C ALA A 28 -12.47 1.09 -8.68
N THR A 29 -11.41 0.27 -8.76
CA THR A 29 -11.32 -0.86 -9.69
C THR A 29 -11.81 -2.18 -9.10
N TYR A 30 -11.99 -2.24 -7.79
CA TYR A 30 -12.61 -3.38 -7.13
C TYR A 30 -14.11 -3.38 -7.43
N ASN A 31 -14.55 -4.31 -8.27
CA ASN A 31 -15.95 -4.49 -8.61
C ASN A 31 -16.54 -5.53 -7.64
N PRO A 32 -17.28 -5.14 -6.59
CA PRO A 32 -17.86 -6.11 -5.68
C PRO A 32 -18.99 -6.86 -6.42
N ASP A 33 -18.82 -8.17 -6.64
CA ASP A 33 -19.90 -8.99 -7.19
C ASP A 33 -20.99 -9.19 -6.12
N LEU A 34 -22.00 -8.32 -6.14
CA LEU A 34 -23.08 -8.30 -5.16
C LEU A 34 -24.05 -9.48 -5.34
N LEU A 35 -24.09 -10.10 -6.52
CA LEU A 35 -24.98 -11.23 -6.83
C LEU A 35 -24.43 -12.55 -6.29
N GLU A 36 -23.13 -12.82 -6.42
CA GLU A 36 -22.50 -13.94 -5.72
C GLU A 36 -22.55 -13.75 -4.20
N THR A 37 -22.21 -12.55 -3.72
CA THR A 37 -22.12 -12.26 -2.28
C THR A 37 -23.46 -12.42 -1.56
N ARG A 38 -24.59 -12.11 -2.21
CA ARG A 38 -25.93 -12.23 -1.63
C ARG A 38 -26.42 -13.67 -1.53
N ASN A 39 -26.15 -14.50 -2.53
CA ASN A 39 -26.52 -15.92 -2.52
C ASN A 39 -25.71 -16.72 -1.49
N ILE A 40 -24.43 -16.35 -1.32
CA ILE A 40 -23.55 -16.88 -0.27
C ILE A 40 -24.03 -16.40 1.11
N SER A 41 -24.36 -15.11 1.28
CA SER A 41 -24.82 -14.57 2.58
C SER A 41 -26.16 -15.15 3.07
N ALA A 42 -27.05 -15.58 2.17
CA ALA A 42 -28.32 -16.20 2.54
C ALA A 42 -28.18 -17.64 3.08
N ASN A 43 -27.06 -18.32 2.79
CA ASN A 43 -26.80 -19.71 3.21
C ASN A 43 -25.65 -19.86 4.23
N LEU A 44 -24.81 -18.83 4.44
CA LEU A 44 -23.69 -18.92 5.38
C LEU A 44 -24.09 -18.41 6.77
N SER A 45 -24.10 -19.35 7.72
CA SER A 45 -24.02 -19.06 9.16
C SER A 45 -23.02 -17.93 9.42
N GLN A 46 -23.45 -16.95 10.22
CA GLN A 46 -22.83 -15.68 10.56
C GLN A 46 -21.37 -15.81 11.04
N LYS A 47 -20.45 -16.13 10.14
CA LYS A 47 -19.02 -16.23 10.38
C LYS A 47 -18.34 -15.24 9.46
N VAL A 48 -18.02 -14.07 10.01
CA VAL A 48 -17.15 -13.10 9.36
C VAL A 48 -15.78 -13.76 9.20
N VAL A 49 -15.48 -14.21 7.98
CA VAL A 49 -14.13 -14.61 7.62
C VAL A 49 -13.38 -13.32 7.33
N PHE A 50 -12.59 -12.86 8.30
CA PHE A 50 -11.60 -11.82 8.02
C PHE A 50 -10.68 -12.36 6.92
N GLY A 51 -10.81 -11.79 5.72
CA GLY A 51 -9.95 -12.14 4.59
C GLY A 51 -8.50 -12.06 5.03
N LYS A 52 -7.68 -13.04 4.65
CA LYS A 52 -6.24 -13.06 4.97
C LYS A 52 -5.61 -11.82 4.34
N SER A 53 -5.44 -10.76 5.14
CA SER A 53 -4.71 -9.56 4.73
C SER A 53 -3.24 -9.95 4.58
N SER A 54 -2.81 -10.14 3.34
CA SER A 54 -1.42 -10.47 3.05
C SER A 54 -0.60 -9.20 3.19
N ALA A 55 0.17 -9.10 4.27
CA ALA A 55 1.15 -8.01 4.49
C ALA A 55 2.37 -8.12 3.56
N VAL A 56 2.49 -9.22 2.81
CA VAL A 56 3.62 -9.54 1.92
C VAL A 56 3.85 -8.46 0.85
N PRO A 57 2.85 -8.03 0.05
CA PRO A 57 3.02 -6.95 -0.92
C PRO A 57 3.44 -5.63 -0.26
N THR A 58 2.90 -5.30 0.92
CA THR A 58 3.29 -4.09 1.66
C THR A 58 4.74 -4.16 2.11
N LEU A 59 5.18 -5.29 2.66
CA LEU A 59 6.57 -5.53 3.07
C LEU A 59 7.56 -5.39 1.90
N ILE A 60 7.24 -5.97 0.75
CA ILE A 60 8.07 -5.87 -0.46
C ILE A 60 8.19 -4.40 -0.89
N LEU A 61 7.09 -3.66 -0.91
CA LEU A 61 7.10 -2.23 -1.23
C LEU A 61 7.90 -1.42 -0.22
N THR A 62 7.80 -1.72 1.08
CA THR A 62 8.57 -1.04 2.13
C THR A 62 10.08 -1.27 1.94
N VAL A 63 10.50 -2.50 1.64
CA VAL A 63 11.92 -2.83 1.41
C VAL A 63 12.43 -2.16 0.14
N LEU A 64 11.66 -2.16 -0.95
CA LEU A 64 12.02 -1.44 -2.18
C LEU A 64 12.18 0.06 -1.92
N SER A 65 11.20 0.65 -1.25
CA SER A 65 11.13 2.06 -0.88
C SER A 65 12.35 2.46 -0.03
N ALA A 66 12.68 1.68 0.99
CA ALA A 66 13.86 1.89 1.83
C ALA A 66 15.18 1.77 1.04
N THR A 67 15.28 0.81 0.12
CA THR A 67 16.47 0.60 -0.71
C THR A 67 16.71 1.80 -1.64
N ILE A 68 15.65 2.29 -2.30
CA ILE A 68 15.71 3.46 -3.18
C ILE A 68 16.08 4.72 -2.39
N ALA A 69 15.46 4.93 -1.22
CA ALA A 69 15.77 6.07 -0.35
C ALA A 69 17.23 6.07 0.13
N CYS A 70 17.83 4.90 0.34
CA CYS A 70 19.24 4.76 0.73
C CYS A 70 20.21 4.99 -0.45
N PHE A 71 19.76 4.74 -1.68
CA PHE A 71 20.55 4.92 -2.91
C PHE A 71 20.56 6.34 -3.46
N ILE A 72 19.44 7.08 -3.34
CA ILE A 72 19.31 8.47 -3.83
C ILE A 72 20.44 9.41 -3.34
N PRO A 73 20.86 9.38 -2.06
CA PRO A 73 21.98 10.19 -1.56
C PRO A 73 23.32 9.87 -2.23
N LYS A 74 23.52 8.63 -2.66
CA LYS A 74 24.77 8.15 -3.28
C LYS A 74 24.82 8.51 -4.77
N ILE A 75 23.68 8.51 -5.44
CA ILE A 75 23.51 8.95 -6.84
C ILE A 75 23.65 10.46 -6.99
N LEU A 76 23.12 11.25 -6.05
CA LEU A 76 23.12 12.73 -6.15
C LEU A 76 24.49 13.38 -5.83
N LYS A 77 25.48 12.58 -5.38
CA LYS A 77 26.82 13.07 -5.01
C LYS A 77 27.86 12.86 -6.13
N ASN A 78 27.50 12.13 -7.19
CA ASN A 78 28.31 11.97 -8.40
C ASN A 78 27.78 12.86 -9.53
#